data_AF-A0A9E1HJY7-F1
#
_entry.id   AF-A0A9E1HJY7-F1
#
_cell.length_a   1.000
_cell.length_b   1.000
_cell.length_c   1.000
_cell.angle_alpha   90.00
_cell.angle_beta   90.00
_cell.angle_gamma   90.00
#
_symmetry.space_group_name_H-M   'P 1'
#
loop_
_entity.id
_entity.type
_entity.pdbx_description
1 polymer ?
#
loop_
_entity_poly.entity_id
_entity_poly.type
_entity_poly.pdbx_seq_one_letter_code
_entity_poly.pdbx_strand_id
1 'polypeptide(L)' 'MMKITIVIPCYNSADTIGKVVDLTSKFLNELKGISYDFVLVNDYSKDQTYKKIEEISKSYKNVIGVNLAKNAG' A
#
# COMPACT_ATOMS: atom_id res chain seq x y z
N MET A 1 -17.22 -15.63 -1.61
CA MET A 1 -16.15 -14.86 -0.96
C MET A 1 -15.71 -13.79 -1.94
N MET A 2 -15.77 -12.51 -1.56
CA MET A 2 -15.41 -11.38 -2.42
C MET A 2 -13.92 -11.06 -2.25
N LYS A 3 -13.24 -10.78 -3.36
CA LYS A 3 -11.83 -10.37 -3.35
C LYS A 3 -11.71 -8.93 -3.83
N ILE A 4 -10.97 -8.11 -3.07
CA ILE A 4 -10.76 -6.68 -3.35
C ILE A 4 -9.26 -6.44 -3.54
N THR A 5 -8.88 -5.61 -4.50
CA THR A 5 -7.50 -5.12 -4.63
C THR A 5 -7.51 -3.61 -4.46
N ILE A 6 -6.73 -3.12 -3.50
CA ILE A 6 -6.68 -1.71 -3.11
C ILE A 6 -5.40 -1.14 -3.70
N VAL A 7 -5.52 -0.22 -4.65
CA VAL A 7 -4.38 0.42 -5.31
C VAL A 7 -4.21 1.82 -4.74
N ILE A 8 -3.02 2.14 -4.24
CA ILE A 8 -2.72 3.43 -3.61
C ILE A 8 -1.50 4.05 -4.31
N PRO A 9 -1.68 5.11 -5.13
CA PRO A 9 -0.56 5.91 -5.60
C PRO A 9 0.03 6.71 -4.43
N CYS A 10 1.35 6.70 -4.32
CA CYS A 10 2.10 7.29 -3.22
C CYS A 10 3.13 8.27 -3.79
N TYR A 11 2.95 9.55 -3.48
CA TYR A 11 3.96 10.59 -3.73
C TYR A 11 4.25 11.32 -2.41
N ASN A 12 5.51 11.30 -1.98
CA ASN A 12 5.97 11.93 -0.72
C ASN A 12 5.10 11.61 0.50
N SER A 13 4.79 10.32 0.69
CA SER A 13 3.83 9.79 1.67
C SER A 13 4.49 8.88 2.72
N ALA A 14 5.81 9.01 2.95
CA ALA A 14 6.54 8.13 3.86
C ALA A 14 5.96 8.08 5.29
N ASP A 15 5.44 9.22 5.78
CA ASP A 15 4.92 9.36 7.14
C ASP A 15 3.48 8.87 7.31
N THR A 16 2.76 8.66 6.20
CA THR A 16 1.31 8.39 6.21
C THR A 16 0.97 7.00 5.69
N ILE A 17 1.73 6.47 4.72
CA ILE A 17 1.35 5.24 4.00
C ILE A 17 1.21 4.02 4.92
N GLY A 18 2.04 3.91 5.97
CA GLY A 18 1.91 2.84 6.96
C GLY A 18 0.57 2.88 7.70
N LYS A 19 0.17 4.06 8.18
CA LYS A 19 -1.11 4.24 8.89
C LYS A 19 -2.31 3.89 8.03
N VAL A 20 -2.26 4.24 6.74
CA VAL A 20 -3.33 3.90 5.78
C VAL A 20 -3.48 2.38 5.67
N VAL A 21 -2.37 1.66 5.44
CA VAL A 21 -2.39 0.20 5.34
C VAL A 21 -2.92 -0.44 6.63
N ASP A 22 -2.46 0.03 7.80
CA ASP A 22 -2.86 -0.53 9.09
C ASP A 22 -4.37 -0.32 9.36
N LEU A 23 -4.86 0.91 9.17
CA LEU A 23 -6.27 1.23 9.42
C LEU A 23 -7.21 0.55 8.44
N THR A 24 -6.85 0.50 7.16
CA THR A 24 -7.64 -0.20 6.13
C THR A 24 -7.66 -1.70 6.38
N SER A 25 -6.52 -2.30 6.75
CA SER A 25 -6.46 -3.73 7.09
C SER A 25 -7.33 -4.06 8.30
N LYS A 26 -7.27 -3.22 9.35
CA LYS A 26 -8.09 -3.39 10.55
C LYS A 26 -9.58 -3.41 10.20
N PHE A 27 -10.04 -2.43 9.42
CA PHE A 27 -11.44 -2.35 8.99
C PHE A 27 -11.87 -3.57 8.16
N LEU A 28 -11.06 -3.98 7.18
CA LEU A 28 -11.41 -5.10 6.30
C LEU A 28 -11.41 -6.45 7.02
N ASN A 29 -10.58 -6.61 8.07
CA ASN A 29 -10.58 -7.81 8.91
C ASN A 29 -11.85 -7.97 9.75
N GLU A 30 -12.59 -6.89 10.01
CA GLU A 30 -13.88 -6.94 10.71
C GLU A 30 -15.02 -7.44 9.80
N LEU A 31 -14.83 -7.42 8.48
CA LEU A 31 -15.83 -7.83 7.50
C LEU A 31 -15.71 -9.32 7.17
N LYS A 32 -16.83 -10.06 7.28
CA LYS A 32 -16.86 -11.49 6.92
C LYS A 32 -16.95 -11.68 5.40
N GLY A 33 -16.23 -12.69 4.91
CA GLY A 33 -16.31 -13.13 3.51
C GLY A 33 -15.58 -12.23 2.51
N ILE A 34 -14.65 -11.39 3.00
CA ILE A 34 -13.77 -10.55 2.18
C ILE A 34 -12.32 -11.06 2.31
N SER A 35 -11.62 -11.05 1.19
CA SER A 35 -10.16 -11.15 1.12
C SER A 35 -9.64 -9.94 0.36
N TYR A 36 -8.45 -9.45 0.70
CA TYR A 36 -7.91 -8.24 0.09
C TYR A 36 -6.40 -8.25 -0.07
N ASP A 37 -5.95 -7.59 -1.14
CA ASP A 37 -4.55 -7.29 -1.41
C ASP A 37 -4.36 -5.77 -1.55
N PHE A 38 -3.17 -5.27 -1.22
CA PHE A 38 -2.75 -3.90 -1.51
C PHE A 38 -1.73 -3.88 -2.64
N VAL A 39 -1.83 -2.85 -3.48
CA VAL A 39 -0.78 -2.46 -4.43
C VAL A 39 -0.40 -1.01 -4.14
N LEU A 40 0.78 -0.82 -3.55
CA LEU A 40 1.30 0.51 -3.22
C LEU A 40 2.24 0.95 -4.34
N VAL A 41 1.88 2.01 -5.05
CA VAL A 41 2.61 2.48 -6.23
C VAL A 41 3.39 3.74 -5.86
N ASN A 42 4.72 3.63 -5.74
CA ASN A 42 5.57 4.82 -5.62
C ASN A 42 5.57 5.58 -6.95
N ASP A 43 5.01 6.78 -6.95
CA ASP A 43 4.92 7.67 -8.09
C ASP A 43 6.13 8.61 -8.16
N TYR A 44 7.32 8.02 -8.15
CA TYR A 44 8.60 8.74 -8.23
C TYR A 44 8.81 9.79 -7.12
N SER A 45 8.45 9.42 -5.88
CA SER A 45 8.67 10.25 -4.69
C SER A 45 10.14 10.67 -4.53
N LYS A 46 10.35 11.82 -3.89
CA LYS A 46 11.68 12.38 -3.58
C LYS A 46 12.12 12.11 -2.14
N ASP A 47 11.22 11.60 -1.31
CA ASP A 47 11.45 11.23 0.07
C ASP A 47 11.65 9.71 0.23
N GLN A 48 11.50 9.22 1.47
CA GLN A 48 11.66 7.81 1.82
C GLN A 48 10.42 6.93 1.53
N THR A 49 9.46 7.41 0.72
CA THR A 49 8.19 6.68 0.44
C THR A 49 8.43 5.27 -0.06
N TYR A 50 9.32 5.09 -1.05
CA TYR A 50 9.55 3.76 -1.60
C TYR A 50 10.18 2.80 -0.59
N LYS A 51 11.15 3.29 0.19
CA LYS A 51 11.73 2.51 1.30
C LYS A 51 10.64 2.08 2.28
N LYS A 52 9.69 2.96 2.58
CA LYS A 52 8.57 2.62 3.46
C LYS A 52 7.66 1.54 2.85
N ILE A 53 7.36 1.64 1.56
CA ILE A 53 6.60 0.62 0.82
C ILE A 53 7.31 -0.74 0.87
N GLU A 54 8.64 -0.78 0.73
CA GLU A 54 9.41 -2.03 0.85
C GLU A 54 9.31 -2.64 2.25
N GLU A 55 9.41 -1.83 3.31
CA GLU A 55 9.25 -2.28 4.69
C GLU A 55 7.85 -2.88 4.94
N ILE A 56 6.80 -2.20 4.45
CA ILE A 56 5.42 -2.68 4.56
C ILE A 56 5.24 -3.99 3.79
N SER A 57 5.74 -4.07 2.56
CA SER A 57 5.63 -5.28 1.70
C SER A 57 6.35 -6.50 2.31
N LYS A 58 7.41 -6.27 3.11
CA LYS A 58 8.07 -7.34 3.87
C LYS A 58 7.28 -7.77 5.10
N SER A 59 6.52 -6.86 5.70
CA SER A 59 5.75 -7.08 6.92
C SER A 59 4.39 -7.75 6.65
N TYR A 60 3.80 -7.46 5.49
CA TYR A 60 2.47 -7.91 5.11
C TYR A 60 2.50 -8.71 3.80
N LYS A 61 2.14 -10.00 3.86
CA LYS A 61 2.16 -10.91 2.69
C LYS A 61 1.19 -10.53 1.57
N ASN A 62 0.15 -9.76 1.89
CA ASN A 62 -0.85 -9.30 0.94
C ASN A 62 -0.60 -7.86 0.45
N VAL A 63 0.63 -7.35 0.60
CA VAL A 63 1.04 -6.04 0.09
C VAL A 63 2.09 -6.21 -0.99
N ILE A 64 1.86 -5.56 -2.13
CA ILE A 64 2.80 -5.49 -3.26
C ILE A 64 3.24 -4.04 -3.43
N GLY A 65 4.55 -3.80 -3.42
CA GLY A 65 5.16 -2.51 -3.74
C GLY A 65 5.55 -2.41 -5.22
N VAL A 66 5.15 -1.34 -5.89
CA VAL A 66 5.52 -1.02 -7.28
C VAL A 66 6.27 0.30 -7.30
N ASN A 67 7.37 0.38 -8.05
CA ASN A 67 8.16 1.59 -8.19
C ASN A 67 8.12 2.12 -9.63
N LEU A 68 7.55 3.31 -9.85
CA LEU A 68 7.53 3.91 -11.18
C LEU A 68 8.86 4.62 -11.46
N ALA A 69 9.39 4.42 -12.68
CA ALA A 69 10.66 5.00 -13.11
C ALA A 69 10.62 6.53 -13.31
N LYS A 70 9.41 7.09 -13.45
CA LYS A 70 9.13 8.52 -13.59
C LYS A 70 7.78 8.82 -12.96
N ASN A 71 7.57 10.07 -12.57
CA ASN A 71 6.25 10.52 -12.13
C ASN A 71 5.29 10.44 -13.33
N ALA A 72 4.14 9.80 -13.14
CA ALA A 72 3.14 9.57 -14.18
C ALA A 72 1.81 10.30 -13.90
N GLY A 73 1.79 11.12 -12.84
CA GLY A 73 0.70 12.01 -12.47
C GLY A 73 0.87 13.45 -12.95
#